data_AF-A0A1H0C2M3-F1
#
_entry.id   AF-A0A1H0C2M3-F1
#
_cell.length_a   1.000
_cell.length_b   1.000
_cell.length_c   1.000
_cell.angle_alpha   90.00
_cell.angle_beta   90.00
_cell.angle_gamma   90.00
#
_symmetry.space_group_name_H-M   'P 1'
#
loop_
_entity.id
_entity.type
_entity.pdbx_description
1 polymer ?
#
loop_
_entity_poly.entity_id
_entity_poly.type
_entity_poly.pdbx_seq_one_letter_code
_entity_poly.pdbx_strand_id
1 'polypeptide(L)'
;MNIEDQAALFSIFHDGSLLDLASVPDTQDISFVIECKYIVEMLIPGENKLYGLIKNCHYIFFEHWDLDKAITDLYLINQYDLEIHDADVKRGYLNIICLIESYRSSSGGTLYLKCDGIELYDENRNKIAMDELKQAANLYWSNFKDQGNTSS
;
A
#
# COMPACT_ATOMS: atom_id res chain seq x y z
N MET A 1 1.52 -15.23 -3.15
CA MET A 1 0.29 -14.41 -3.13
C MET A 1 -0.11 -14.17 -4.58
N ASN A 2 -1.34 -14.46 -4.99
CA ASN A 2 -1.80 -14.13 -6.36
C ASN A 2 -2.02 -12.60 -6.48
N ILE A 3 -2.27 -12.11 -7.69
CA ILE A 3 -2.37 -10.67 -7.94
C ILE A 3 -3.62 -10.06 -7.30
N GLU A 4 -4.69 -10.83 -7.12
CA GLU A 4 -5.92 -10.42 -6.45
C GLU A 4 -5.70 -10.22 -4.95
N ASP A 5 -4.97 -11.11 -4.29
CA ASP A 5 -4.58 -10.95 -2.89
C ASP A 5 -3.61 -9.77 -2.72
N GLN A 6 -2.75 -9.49 -3.71
CA GLN A 6 -1.87 -8.31 -3.70
C GLN A 6 -2.69 -7.02 -3.75
N ALA A 7 -3.74 -6.95 -4.59
CA ALA A 7 -4.65 -5.81 -4.61
C ALA A 7 -5.40 -5.67 -3.28
N ALA A 8 -5.97 -6.77 -2.77
CA ALA A 8 -6.64 -6.77 -1.48
C ALA A 8 -5.73 -6.31 -0.33
N LEU A 9 -4.43 -6.60 -0.38
CA LEU A 9 -3.46 -6.14 0.62
C LEU A 9 -3.41 -4.62 0.67
N PHE A 10 -3.27 -3.95 -0.47
CA PHE A 10 -3.21 -2.48 -0.50
C PHE A 10 -4.58 -1.86 -0.17
N SER A 11 -5.70 -2.42 -0.64
CA SER A 11 -7.02 -1.92 -0.28
C SER A 11 -7.32 -2.01 1.22
N ILE A 12 -6.71 -2.95 1.96
CA ILE A 12 -6.84 -3.00 3.43
C ILE A 12 -6.24 -1.76 4.09
N PHE A 13 -5.19 -1.19 3.52
CA PHE A 13 -4.51 0.00 4.03
C PHE A 13 -5.05 1.31 3.44
N HIS A 14 -6.36 1.40 3.18
CA HIS A 14 -7.04 2.65 2.81
C HIS A 14 -6.63 3.81 3.73
N ASP A 15 -6.39 5.02 3.24
CA ASP A 15 -5.89 6.15 4.05
C ASP A 15 -4.53 5.88 4.75
N GLY A 16 -3.81 4.83 4.36
CA GLY A 16 -2.46 4.54 4.80
C GLY A 16 -1.43 5.09 3.82
N SER A 17 -0.24 5.45 4.28
CA SER A 17 0.80 6.03 3.42
C SER A 17 1.80 4.98 2.95
N LEU A 18 2.09 4.97 1.65
CA LEU A 18 3.16 4.19 1.04
C LEU A 18 4.45 5.01 0.99
N LEU A 19 5.48 4.56 1.70
CA LEU A 19 6.71 5.29 1.97
C LEU A 19 7.94 4.46 1.57
N ASP A 20 9.08 5.14 1.46
CA ASP A 20 10.42 4.55 1.39
C ASP A 20 10.59 3.44 0.33
N LEU A 21 10.05 3.64 -0.88
CA LEU A 21 10.29 2.74 -2.00
C LEU A 21 11.78 2.75 -2.36
N ALA A 22 12.44 1.61 -2.25
CA ALA A 22 13.86 1.49 -2.52
C ALA A 22 14.22 0.14 -3.15
N SER A 23 15.10 0.16 -4.15
CA SER A 23 15.64 -1.06 -4.74
C SER A 23 16.55 -1.78 -3.75
N VAL A 24 16.40 -3.09 -3.64
CA VAL A 24 17.30 -3.92 -2.82
C VAL A 24 18.54 -4.29 -3.65
N PRO A 25 19.77 -4.01 -3.17
CA PRO A 25 21.00 -4.30 -3.91
C PRO A 25 21.09 -5.74 -4.39
N ASP A 26 21.62 -5.93 -5.60
CA ASP A 26 21.87 -7.23 -6.23
C ASP A 26 20.62 -8.12 -6.43
N THR A 27 19.42 -7.53 -6.36
CA THR A 27 18.15 -8.21 -6.60
C THR A 27 17.23 -7.40 -7.52
N GLN A 28 16.09 -7.98 -7.91
CA GLN A 28 14.97 -7.25 -8.54
C GLN A 28 13.89 -6.87 -7.51
N ASP A 29 14.20 -6.96 -6.22
CA ASP A 29 13.23 -6.68 -5.18
C ASP A 29 13.18 -5.19 -4.86
N ILE A 30 12.01 -4.73 -4.39
CA ILE A 30 11.80 -3.36 -3.91
C ILE A 30 11.28 -3.43 -2.49
N SER A 31 11.97 -2.79 -1.56
CA SER A 31 11.47 -2.58 -0.20
C SER A 31 10.56 -1.35 -0.16
N PHE A 32 9.58 -1.38 0.72
CA PHE A 32 8.70 -0.26 1.00
C PHE A 32 8.27 -0.27 2.47
N VAL A 33 7.64 0.82 2.91
CA VAL A 33 7.00 0.94 4.22
C VAL A 33 5.55 1.33 4.02
N ILE A 34 4.63 0.72 4.77
CA ILE A 34 3.25 1.20 4.89
C ILE A 34 3.10 1.77 6.29
N GLU A 35 2.70 3.04 6.39
CA GLU A 35 2.26 3.65 7.63
C GLU A 35 0.72 3.68 7.68
N CYS A 36 0.12 2.93 8.59
CA CYS A 36 -1.33 2.84 8.74
C CYS A 36 -1.68 2.50 10.18
N LYS A 37 -1.90 3.53 11.01
CA LYS A 37 -2.06 3.36 12.45
C LYS A 37 -3.16 2.36 12.82
N TYR A 38 -4.32 2.43 12.18
CA TYR A 38 -5.50 1.73 12.67
C TYR A 38 -5.50 0.23 12.35
N ILE A 39 -4.90 -0.21 11.23
CA ILE A 39 -4.68 -1.63 10.95
C ILE A 39 -3.46 -2.15 11.72
N VAL A 40 -2.37 -1.39 11.73
CA VAL A 40 -1.11 -1.88 12.32
C VAL A 40 -1.24 -2.02 13.84
N GLU A 41 -1.87 -1.08 14.53
CA GLU A 41 -2.11 -1.17 15.99
C GLU A 41 -2.93 -2.41 16.36
N MET A 42 -3.83 -2.88 15.48
CA MET A 42 -4.60 -4.12 15.70
C MET A 42 -3.75 -5.38 15.57
N LEU A 43 -2.72 -5.35 14.72
CA LEU A 43 -1.80 -6.46 14.54
C LEU A 43 -0.71 -6.45 15.63
N ILE A 44 -0.20 -5.25 15.93
CA ILE A 44 0.97 -5.02 16.77
C ILE A 44 0.69 -3.75 17.61
N PRO A 45 0.23 -3.90 18.86
CA PRO A 45 -0.09 -2.75 19.71
C PRO A 45 1.12 -1.82 19.92
N GLY A 46 0.91 -0.52 19.76
CA GLY A 46 1.93 0.53 19.86
C GLY A 46 2.63 0.88 18.54
N GLU A 47 2.43 0.10 17.48
CA GLU A 47 3.07 0.30 16.18
C GLU A 47 2.12 0.93 15.15
N ASN A 48 2.70 1.65 14.20
CA ASN A 48 1.96 2.25 13.09
C ASN A 48 2.51 1.88 11.71
N LYS A 49 3.59 1.09 11.64
CA LYS A 49 4.28 0.75 10.40
C LYS A 49 4.41 -0.74 10.16
N LEU A 50 4.36 -1.11 8.89
CA LEU A 50 4.78 -2.42 8.40
C LEU A 50 5.83 -2.23 7.30
N TYR A 51 6.72 -3.20 7.21
CA TYR A 51 7.82 -3.22 6.26
C TYR A 51 7.51 -4.21 5.16
N GLY A 52 7.52 -3.74 3.92
CA GLY A 52 7.13 -4.52 2.77
C GLY A 52 8.30 -4.88 1.88
N LEU A 53 8.16 -6.01 1.17
CA LEU A 53 9.07 -6.44 0.14
C LEU A 53 8.30 -6.92 -1.09
N ILE A 54 8.45 -6.20 -2.20
CA ILE A 54 8.00 -6.61 -3.53
C ILE A 54 9.06 -7.55 -4.09
N LYS A 55 8.69 -8.80 -4.36
CA LYS A 55 9.58 -9.86 -4.85
C LYS A 55 9.61 -9.86 -6.38
N ASN A 56 10.82 -9.80 -6.94
CA ASN A 56 11.06 -9.87 -8.39
C ASN A 56 10.17 -8.88 -9.17
N CYS A 57 10.39 -7.58 -8.94
CA CYS A 57 9.62 -6.51 -9.55
C CYS A 57 9.99 -6.36 -11.03
N HIS A 58 9.08 -6.80 -11.90
CA HIS A 58 9.22 -6.68 -13.36
C HIS A 58 8.96 -5.26 -13.84
N TYR A 59 7.98 -4.57 -13.24
CA TYR A 59 7.59 -3.21 -13.60
C TYR A 59 7.06 -2.45 -12.39
N ILE A 60 7.53 -1.22 -12.23
CA ILE A 60 6.97 -0.24 -11.29
C ILE A 60 7.02 1.15 -11.94
N PHE A 61 5.91 1.88 -11.93
CA PHE A 61 5.86 3.27 -12.38
C PHE A 61 4.62 3.97 -11.83
N PHE A 62 4.72 5.27 -11.66
CA PHE A 62 3.63 6.12 -11.18
C PHE A 62 3.13 7.02 -12.31
N GLU A 63 1.82 7.01 -12.55
CA GLU A 63 1.15 7.99 -13.42
C GLU A 63 0.39 8.99 -12.55
N HIS A 64 0.92 10.20 -12.46
CA HIS A 64 0.21 11.32 -11.85
C HIS A 64 -0.92 11.78 -12.78
N TRP A 65 -2.14 12.00 -12.28
CA TRP A 65 -3.29 12.26 -13.16
C TRP A 65 -3.19 13.57 -13.95
N ASP A 66 -2.46 14.56 -13.42
CA ASP A 66 -2.21 15.83 -14.13
C ASP A 66 -0.97 15.84 -15.03
N LEU A 67 -0.15 14.78 -15.05
CA LEU A 67 1.09 14.75 -15.82
C LEU A 67 0.96 13.76 -16.98
N ASP A 68 1.42 14.20 -18.17
CA ASP A 68 1.40 13.36 -19.38
C ASP A 68 2.49 12.27 -19.40
N LYS A 69 3.24 12.08 -18.31
CA LYS A 69 4.40 11.18 -18.27
C LYS A 69 4.40 10.32 -17.02
N ALA A 70 4.61 9.02 -17.23
CA ALA A 70 4.90 8.07 -16.17
C ALA A 70 6.28 8.36 -15.54
N ILE A 71 6.35 8.22 -14.23
CA ILE A 71 7.56 8.38 -13.42
C ILE A 71 8.03 6.98 -13.02
N THR A 72 9.24 6.61 -13.42
CA THR A 72 9.83 5.29 -13.12
C THR A 72 10.92 5.35 -12.06
N ASP A 73 11.36 6.56 -11.70
CA ASP A 73 12.40 6.77 -10.70
C ASP A 73 11.80 6.72 -9.29
N LEU A 74 12.19 5.71 -8.50
CA LEU A 74 11.67 5.52 -7.14
C LEU A 74 11.94 6.71 -6.23
N TYR A 75 13.07 7.41 -6.40
CA TYR A 75 13.36 8.60 -5.60
C TYR A 75 12.35 9.70 -5.88
N LEU A 76 11.98 9.90 -7.15
CA LEU A 76 10.95 10.87 -7.55
C LEU A 76 9.56 10.43 -7.08
N ILE A 77 9.23 9.14 -7.17
CA ILE A 77 7.95 8.61 -6.67
C ILE A 77 7.81 8.89 -5.16
N ASN A 78 8.86 8.68 -4.38
CA ASN A 78 8.87 8.96 -2.94
C ASN A 78 8.64 10.44 -2.58
N GLN A 79 8.78 11.39 -3.52
CA GLN A 79 8.51 12.80 -3.25
C GLN A 79 7.00 13.16 -3.26
N TYR A 80 6.13 12.21 -3.63
CA TYR A 80 4.70 12.45 -3.79
C TYR A 80 3.86 12.12 -2.55
N ASP A 81 4.44 11.68 -1.43
CA ASP A 81 3.70 11.35 -0.19
C ASP A 81 2.40 10.55 -0.47
N LEU A 82 2.56 9.36 -1.06
CA LEU A 82 1.45 8.60 -1.63
C LEU A 82 0.54 8.02 -0.52
N GLU A 83 -0.66 8.56 -0.39
CA GLU A 83 -1.73 7.98 0.45
C GLU A 83 -2.52 6.96 -0.36
N ILE A 84 -2.64 5.74 0.13
CA ILE A 84 -3.35 4.64 -0.53
C ILE A 84 -4.87 4.89 -0.42
N HIS A 85 -5.53 5.02 -1.55
CA HIS A 85 -6.98 5.17 -1.62
C HIS A 85 -7.68 3.86 -1.98
N ASP A 86 -7.17 3.12 -2.96
CA ASP A 86 -7.71 1.81 -3.31
C ASP A 86 -6.68 1.03 -4.12
N ALA A 87 -6.94 -0.25 -4.37
CA ALA A 87 -6.16 -1.05 -5.29
C ALA A 87 -7.01 -2.04 -6.08
N ASP A 88 -6.68 -2.20 -7.35
CA ASP A 88 -7.34 -3.15 -8.24
C ASP A 88 -6.34 -3.87 -9.15
N VAL A 89 -6.85 -4.80 -9.95
CA VAL A 89 -6.08 -5.50 -10.97
C VAL A 89 -6.65 -5.18 -12.33
N LYS A 90 -5.84 -4.56 -13.19
CA LYS A 90 -6.24 -4.22 -14.56
C LYS A 90 -5.11 -4.48 -15.53
N ARG A 91 -5.44 -5.11 -16.67
CA ARG A 91 -4.47 -5.41 -17.74
C ARG A 91 -3.21 -6.16 -17.27
N GLY A 92 -3.33 -6.96 -16.20
CA GLY A 92 -2.22 -7.73 -15.64
C GLY A 92 -1.23 -6.93 -14.78
N TYR A 93 -1.61 -5.72 -14.37
CA TYR A 93 -0.93 -4.91 -13.37
C TYR A 93 -1.77 -4.84 -12.10
N LEU A 94 -1.09 -4.80 -10.97
CA LEU A 94 -1.63 -4.27 -9.72
C LEU A 94 -1.61 -2.75 -9.85
N ASN A 95 -2.77 -2.11 -9.69
CA ASN A 95 -2.87 -0.66 -9.69
C ASN A 95 -3.22 -0.23 -8.28
N ILE A 96 -2.42 0.66 -7.72
CA ILE A 96 -2.66 1.26 -6.41
C ILE A 96 -3.02 2.72 -6.67
N ILE A 97 -4.27 3.07 -6.41
CA ILE A 97 -4.78 4.43 -6.54
C ILE A 97 -4.30 5.21 -5.32
N CYS A 98 -3.61 6.31 -5.57
CA CYS A 98 -3.04 7.12 -4.50
C CYS A 98 -3.57 8.56 -4.55
N LEU A 99 -3.81 9.13 -3.37
CA LEU A 99 -3.98 10.58 -3.18
C LEU A 99 -2.64 11.20 -2.77
N ILE A 100 -2.50 12.49 -3.03
CA ILE A 100 -1.30 13.28 -2.72
C ILE A 100 -1.77 14.49 -1.92
N GLU A 101 -1.47 14.51 -0.62
CA GLU A 101 -2.01 15.51 0.31
C GLU A 101 -1.45 16.93 0.06
N SER A 102 -0.23 17.03 -0.47
CA SER A 102 0.50 18.30 -0.59
C SER A 102 0.12 19.15 -1.82
N TYR A 103 -0.68 18.64 -2.75
CA TYR A 103 -1.13 19.39 -3.93
C TYR A 103 -2.46 20.10 -3.63
N ARG A 104 -2.47 21.44 -3.72
CA ARG A 104 -3.55 22.38 -3.31
C ARG A 104 -4.91 22.24 -4.03
N SER A 105 -5.15 21.12 -4.68
CA SER A 105 -6.40 20.71 -5.31
C SER A 105 -6.13 19.28 -5.77
N SER A 106 -6.67 18.28 -5.05
CA SER A 106 -6.32 16.87 -5.17
C SER A 106 -6.17 16.40 -6.63
N SER A 107 -5.02 15.83 -6.97
CA SER A 107 -4.87 15.17 -8.27
C SER A 107 -4.21 13.81 -8.25
N GLY A 108 -3.64 13.35 -7.12
CA GLY A 108 -3.31 11.95 -6.92
C GLY A 108 -2.58 11.26 -8.09
N GLY A 109 -2.74 9.96 -8.19
CA GLY A 109 -2.21 9.18 -9.30
C GLY A 109 -2.45 7.70 -9.13
N THR A 110 -1.80 6.92 -9.98
CA THR A 110 -1.87 5.47 -9.91
C THR A 110 -0.47 4.90 -9.99
N LEU A 111 -0.07 4.15 -8.95
CA LEU A 111 1.14 3.36 -8.94
C LEU A 111 0.83 2.00 -9.55
N TYR A 112 1.48 1.69 -10.66
CA TYR A 112 1.36 0.42 -11.36
C TYR A 112 2.51 -0.48 -10.98
N LEU A 113 2.19 -1.74 -10.65
CA LEU A 113 3.14 -2.75 -10.24
C LEU A 113 2.90 -4.07 -10.96
N LYS A 114 3.99 -4.74 -11.32
CA LYS A 114 4.00 -6.15 -11.72
C LYS A 114 5.16 -6.86 -11.07
N CYS A 115 4.87 -7.89 -10.29
CA CYS A 115 5.86 -8.63 -9.50
C CYS A 115 5.41 -10.09 -9.29
N ASP A 116 6.29 -10.91 -8.73
CA ASP A 116 5.97 -12.31 -8.43
C ASP A 116 5.28 -12.48 -7.06
N GLY A 117 5.45 -11.52 -6.16
CA GLY A 117 4.83 -11.56 -4.84
C GLY A 117 5.13 -10.34 -4.00
N ILE A 118 4.36 -10.20 -2.92
CA ILE A 118 4.52 -9.15 -1.92
C ILE A 118 4.49 -9.81 -0.55
N GLU A 119 5.41 -9.37 0.31
CA GLU A 119 5.52 -9.84 1.69
C GLU A 119 5.53 -8.64 2.63
N LEU A 120 4.90 -8.80 3.80
CA LEU A 120 4.87 -7.80 4.86
C LEU A 120 5.53 -8.36 6.12
N TYR A 121 6.15 -7.47 6.87
CA TYR A 121 6.92 -7.77 8.07
C TYR A 121 6.67 -6.69 9.13
N ASP A 122 6.79 -7.08 10.40
CA ASP A 122 6.95 -6.13 11.50
C ASP A 122 8.39 -5.58 11.58
N GLU A 123 8.63 -4.66 12.52
CA GLU A 123 9.97 -4.10 12.80
C GLU A 123 11.01 -5.16 13.20
N ASN A 124 10.56 -6.29 13.75
CA ASN A 124 11.38 -7.41 14.18
C ASN A 124 11.59 -8.44 13.06
N ARG A 125 11.13 -8.16 11.84
CA ARG A 125 11.18 -9.03 10.64
C ARG A 125 10.36 -10.32 10.76
N ASN A 126 9.37 -10.35 11.65
CA ASN A 126 8.36 -11.40 11.65
C ASN A 126 7.41 -11.16 10.49
N LYS A 127 7.19 -12.19 9.67
CA LYS A 127 6.32 -12.11 8.50
C LYS A 127 4.86 -12.05 8.94
N ILE A 128 4.11 -11.08 8.42
CA ILE A 128 2.66 -10.95 8.61
C ILE A 128 1.94 -11.77 7.55
N ALA A 129 1.09 -12.71 7.97
CA ALA A 129 0.29 -13.50 7.05
C ALA A 129 -0.90 -12.68 6.52
N MET A 130 -1.27 -12.93 5.27
CA MET A 130 -2.43 -12.26 4.65
C MET A 130 -3.73 -12.51 5.43
N ASP A 131 -3.89 -13.70 6.01
CA ASP A 131 -5.07 -14.05 6.80
C ASP A 131 -5.15 -13.27 8.12
N GLU A 132 -4.01 -12.95 8.74
CA GLU A 132 -3.95 -12.11 9.94
C GLU A 132 -4.35 -10.67 9.59
N LEU A 133 -3.81 -10.16 8.48
CA LEU A 133 -4.14 -8.84 7.95
C LEU A 133 -5.64 -8.71 7.62
N LYS A 134 -6.21 -9.70 6.93
CA LYS A 134 -7.65 -9.76 6.62
C LYS A 134 -8.51 -9.79 7.89
N GLN A 135 -8.09 -10.54 8.92
CA GLN A 135 -8.80 -10.59 10.20
C GLN A 135 -8.79 -9.24 10.92
N ALA A 136 -7.64 -8.58 11.02
CA ALA A 136 -7.51 -7.25 11.62
C ALA A 136 -8.39 -6.23 10.88
N ALA A 137 -8.32 -6.21 9.55
CA ALA A 137 -9.14 -5.34 8.72
C ALA A 137 -10.64 -5.57 8.93
N ASN A 138 -11.08 -6.83 8.91
CA ASN A 138 -12.48 -7.17 9.12
C ASN A 138 -12.98 -6.73 10.49
N LEU A 139 -12.19 -6.90 11.56
CA LEU A 139 -12.53 -6.44 12.89
C LEU A 139 -12.66 -4.91 12.94
N TYR A 140 -11.70 -4.18 12.37
CA TYR A 140 -11.73 -2.72 12.33
C TYR A 140 -12.97 -2.20 11.59
N TRP A 141 -13.16 -2.63 10.34
CA TRP A 141 -14.23 -2.12 9.48
C TRP A 141 -15.63 -2.56 9.93
N SER A 142 -15.75 -3.71 10.60
CA SER A 142 -17.03 -4.13 11.21
C SER A 142 -17.38 -3.23 12.41
N ASN A 143 -16.42 -2.98 13.30
CA ASN A 143 -16.62 -2.11 14.45
C ASN A 143 -16.94 -0.67 14.03
N PHE A 144 -16.32 -0.18 12.95
CA PHE A 144 -16.60 1.15 12.40
C PHE A 144 -18.06 1.27 11.90
N LYS A 145 -18.56 0.24 11.21
CA LYS A 145 -19.96 0.20 10.73
C LYS A 145 -20.96 0.16 11.88
N ASP A 146 -20.64 -0.54 12.97
CA ASP A 146 -21.52 -0.63 14.13
C ASP A 146 -21.59 0.69 14.91
N GLN A 147 -20.49 1.46 14.96
CA GLN A 147 -20.49 2.78 15.59
C GLN A 147 -21.22 3.84 14.75
N GLY A 148 -21.17 3.74 13.41
CA GLY A 148 -21.90 4.62 12.49
C GLY A 148 -23.43 4.52 12.55
N ASN A 149 -23.96 3.44 13.13
CA ASN A 149 -25.41 3.21 13.29
C ASN A 149 -26.01 3.68 14.62
N THR A 150 -25.24 4.32 15.51
CA THR A 150 -25.75 4.85 16.78
C THR A 150 -26.15 6.33 16.75
N SER A 151 -26.26 6.92 15.57
CA SER A 151 -26.84 8.26 15.38
C SER A 151 -28.12 8.17 14.55
N SER A 152 -29.21 7.74 15.18
CA SER A 152 -30.59 7.90 14.70
C SER A 152 -31.39 8.70 15.70
#